data_AF-A0A9D9PAY2-F1
#
_entry.id   AF-A0A9D9PAY2-F1
#
_cell.length_a   1.000
_cell.length_b   1.000
_cell.length_c   1.000
_cell.angle_alpha   90.00
_cell.angle_beta   90.00
_cell.angle_gamma   90.00
#
_symmetry.space_group_name_H-M   'P 1'
#
loop_
_entity.id
_entity.type
_entity.pdbx_description
1 polymer ?
#
loop_
_entity_poly.entity_id
_entity_poly.type
_entity_poly.pdbx_seq_one_letter_code
_entity_poly.pdbx_strand_id
1 'polypeptide(L)'
;MGFLEELSRKLAEGVDRARFEAEKFQRVTAIQSEISTLRRQLDGKRLEFGDRALELFKAGAIQSPTLAAILREIEALQSKLTLKEEELRHVQGQVFIEPTTRHAQNVPVSIEPSSSPTPASLPPTLPVAGGKTCPSCGFQMPQTAIFCPNCGLRVG
;
A
#
# COMPACT_ATOMS: atom_id res chain seq x y z
N MET A 1 62.02 -2.02 -2.51
CA MET A 1 61.22 -2.61 -1.41
C MET A 1 60.08 -1.64 -1.11
N GLY A 2 58.82 -2.00 -1.37
CA GLY A 2 57.70 -1.03 -1.22
C GLY A 2 56.31 -1.60 -1.53
N PHE A 3 56.24 -2.74 -2.21
CA PHE A 3 54.98 -3.41 -2.52
C PHE A 3 54.21 -3.90 -1.28
N LEU A 4 54.93 -4.42 -0.26
CA LEU A 4 54.31 -4.87 0.99
C LEU A 4 53.78 -3.71 1.84
N GLU A 5 54.46 -2.55 1.83
CA GLU A 5 53.96 -1.35 2.54
C GLU A 5 52.71 -0.78 1.85
N GLU A 6 52.66 -0.73 0.52
CA GLU A 6 51.48 -0.25 -0.21
C GLU A 6 50.27 -1.20 -0.05
N LEU A 7 50.50 -2.51 -0.02
CA LEU A 7 49.46 -3.50 0.30
C LEU A 7 48.96 -3.35 1.73
N SER A 8 49.85 -3.13 2.71
CA SER A 8 49.46 -2.93 4.11
C SER A 8 48.60 -1.67 4.31
N ARG A 9 48.92 -0.59 3.59
CA ARG A 9 48.14 0.66 3.64
C ARG A 9 46.76 0.49 3.01
N LYS A 10 46.67 -0.17 1.85
CA LYS A 10 45.39 -0.49 1.21
C LYS A 10 44.52 -1.45 2.04
N LEU A 11 45.14 -2.40 2.76
CA LEU A 11 44.42 -3.27 3.68
C LEU A 11 43.87 -2.49 4.88
N ALA A 12 44.67 -1.59 5.47
CA ALA A 12 44.25 -0.73 6.57
C ALA A 12 43.11 0.21 6.15
N GLU A 13 43.23 0.86 4.99
CA GLU A 13 42.17 1.70 4.39
C GLU A 13 40.87 0.92 4.15
N GLY A 14 40.95 -0.35 3.74
CA GLY A 14 39.78 -1.24 3.58
C GLY A 14 39.09 -1.60 4.90
N VAL A 15 39.86 -1.83 5.96
CA VAL A 15 39.33 -2.14 7.31
C VAL A 15 38.66 -0.91 7.93
N ASP A 16 39.26 0.27 7.81
CA ASP A 16 38.69 1.51 8.34
C ASP A 16 37.41 1.91 7.60
N ARG A 17 37.37 1.73 6.27
CA ARG A 17 36.16 1.93 5.48
C ARG A 17 35.03 0.98 5.87
N ALA A 18 35.33 -0.30 6.09
CA ALA A 18 34.33 -1.28 6.51
C ALA A 18 33.73 -0.94 7.90
N ARG A 19 34.56 -0.48 8.84
CA ARG A 19 34.10 -0.02 10.16
C ARG A 19 33.19 1.20 10.05
N PHE A 20 33.59 2.18 9.24
CA PHE A 20 32.80 3.38 9.01
C PHE A 20 31.44 3.06 8.36
N GLU A 21 31.42 2.18 7.36
CA GLU A 21 30.19 1.75 6.69
C GLU A 21 29.27 0.98 7.64
N ALA A 22 29.82 0.13 8.51
CA ALA A 22 29.06 -0.59 9.53
C ALA A 22 28.45 0.35 10.58
N GLU A 23 29.23 1.31 11.11
CA GLU A 23 28.76 2.30 12.08
C GLU A 23 27.68 3.21 11.47
N LYS A 24 27.90 3.66 10.23
CA LYS A 24 26.90 4.43 9.49
C LYS A 24 25.60 3.65 9.34
N PHE A 25 25.67 2.38 8.95
CA PHE A 25 24.49 1.55 8.80
C PHE A 25 23.73 1.42 10.12
N GLN A 26 24.43 1.13 11.22
CA GLN A 26 23.82 1.04 12.56
C GLN A 26 23.14 2.35 12.97
N ARG A 27 23.80 3.50 12.79
CA ARG A 27 23.21 4.82 13.09
C ARG A 27 21.98 5.09 12.22
N VAL A 28 22.03 4.77 10.93
CA VAL A 28 20.89 4.94 10.02
C VAL A 28 19.71 4.07 10.47
N THR A 29 19.93 2.80 10.80
CA THR A 29 18.86 1.91 11.28
C THR A 29 18.27 2.39 12.59
N ALA A 30 19.11 2.86 13.53
CA ALA A 30 18.65 3.42 14.80
C ALA A 30 17.76 4.66 14.57
N ILE A 31 18.24 5.63 13.80
CA ILE A 31 17.49 6.87 13.47
C ILE A 31 16.18 6.53 12.74
N GLN A 32 16.20 5.58 11.80
CA GLN A 32 14.98 5.15 11.10
C GLN A 32 13.96 4.57 12.08
N SER A 33 14.39 3.78 13.06
CA SER A 33 13.50 3.22 14.09
C SER A 33 12.92 4.30 14.99
N GLU A 34 13.71 5.30 15.38
CA GLU A 34 13.26 6.46 16.16
C GLU A 34 12.25 7.31 15.37
N ILE A 35 12.54 7.62 14.11
CA ILE A 35 11.62 8.34 13.22
C ILE A 35 10.28 7.59 13.13
N SER A 36 10.31 6.27 12.98
CA SER A 36 9.09 5.46 12.90
C SER A 36 8.28 5.52 14.20
N THR A 37 8.96 5.53 15.35
CA THR A 37 8.33 5.62 16.67
C THR A 37 7.71 6.99 16.89
N LEU A 38 8.45 8.06 16.60
CA LEU A 38 7.98 9.44 16.70
C LEU A 38 6.79 9.70 15.78
N ARG A 39 6.80 9.16 14.55
CA ARG A 39 5.66 9.25 13.64
C ARG A 39 4.41 8.60 14.23
N ARG A 40 4.52 7.38 14.76
CA ARG A 40 3.39 6.69 15.43
C ARG A 40 2.86 7.47 16.63
N GLN A 41 3.75 8.02 17.45
CA GLN A 41 3.35 8.85 18.59
C GLN A 41 2.61 10.11 18.13
N LEU A 42 3.12 10.77 17.09
CA LEU A 42 2.53 11.98 16.53
C LEU A 42 1.16 11.71 15.89
N ASP A 43 1.02 10.62 15.14
CA ASP A 43 -0.25 10.22 14.55
C ASP A 43 -1.26 9.81 15.65
N GLY A 44 -0.82 9.08 16.68
CA GLY A 44 -1.65 8.76 17.84
C GLY A 44 -2.16 10.02 18.56
N LYS A 45 -1.30 11.02 18.79
CA LYS A 45 -1.70 12.29 19.41
C LYS A 45 -2.63 13.12 18.53
N ARG A 46 -2.48 13.05 17.20
CA ARG A 46 -3.40 13.70 16.26
C ARG A 46 -4.79 13.07 16.28
N LEU A 47 -4.86 11.74 16.40
CA LEU A 47 -6.14 11.03 16.55
C LEU A 47 -6.82 11.41 17.87
N GLU A 48 -6.10 11.34 18.99
CA GLU A 48 -6.62 11.73 20.32
C GLU A 48 -7.09 13.19 20.33
N PHE A 49 -6.32 14.09 19.70
CA PHE A 49 -6.72 15.48 19.52
C PHE A 49 -8.00 15.61 18.69
N GLY A 50 -8.11 14.86 17.58
CA GLY A 50 -9.29 14.82 16.74
C GLY A 50 -10.54 14.40 17.52
N ASP A 51 -10.45 13.31 18.29
CA ASP A 51 -11.56 12.83 19.13
C ASP A 51 -12.01 13.89 20.13
N ARG A 52 -11.07 14.53 20.82
CA ARG A 52 -11.40 15.58 21.78
C ARG A 52 -11.95 16.84 21.12
N ALA A 53 -11.46 17.21 19.94
CA ALA A 53 -11.97 18.33 19.16
C ALA A 53 -13.41 18.05 18.69
N LEU A 54 -13.72 16.81 18.29
CA LEU A 54 -15.06 16.38 17.91
C LEU A 54 -16.03 16.43 19.09
N GLU A 55 -15.62 15.96 20.26
CA GLU A 55 -16.43 16.06 21.47
C GLU A 55 -16.77 17.51 21.81
N LEU A 56 -15.76 18.40 21.78
CA LEU A 56 -15.94 19.83 22.04
C LEU A 56 -16.80 20.52 20.97
N PHE A 57 -16.67 20.13 19.70
CA PHE A 57 -17.51 20.64 18.61
C PHE A 57 -18.96 20.20 18.79
N LYS A 58 -19.20 18.92 19.11
CA LYS A 58 -20.53 18.39 19.41
C LYS A 58 -21.16 19.02 20.65
N ALA A 59 -20.35 19.34 21.66
CA ALA A 59 -20.78 20.09 22.83
C ALA A 59 -21.04 21.59 22.55
N GLY A 60 -20.79 22.06 21.33
CA GLY A 60 -20.96 23.46 20.94
C GLY A 60 -19.89 24.41 21.50
N ALA A 61 -18.88 23.89 22.20
CA ALA A 61 -17.80 24.67 22.80
C ALA A 61 -16.81 25.19 21.74
N ILE A 62 -16.68 24.49 20.62
CA ILE A 62 -15.90 24.93 19.45
C ILE A 62 -16.84 25.01 18.26
N GLN A 63 -17.00 26.21 17.70
CA GLN A 63 -17.76 26.42 16.47
C GLN A 63 -16.83 27.02 15.43
N SER A 64 -16.35 26.17 14.52
CA SER A 64 -15.52 26.57 13.40
C SER A 64 -16.11 26.05 12.10
N PRO A 65 -16.31 26.91 11.08
CA PRO A 65 -16.84 26.48 9.79
C PRO A 65 -15.86 25.53 9.08
N THR A 66 -14.57 25.65 9.33
CA THR A 66 -13.54 24.76 8.79
C THR A 66 -13.66 23.35 9.36
N LEU A 67 -13.85 23.22 10.68
CA LEU A 67 -14.06 21.91 11.31
C LEU A 67 -15.36 21.26 10.83
N ALA A 68 -16.42 22.06 10.67
CA ALA A 68 -17.68 21.58 10.10
C ALA A 68 -17.55 21.10 8.65
N ALA A 69 -16.70 21.73 7.84
CA ALA A 69 -16.41 21.30 6.48
C ALA A 69 -15.67 19.94 6.45
N ILE A 70 -14.62 19.81 7.28
CA ILE A 70 -13.86 18.55 7.41
C ILE A 70 -14.78 17.41 7.89
N LEU A 71 -15.67 17.68 8.84
CA LEU A 71 -16.66 16.70 9.31
C LEU A 71 -17.59 16.19 8.21
N ARG A 72 -18.10 17.10 7.36
CA ARG A 72 -18.90 16.72 6.19
C ARG A 72 -18.11 15.87 5.19
N GLU A 73 -16.83 16.18 4.99
CA GLU A 73 -15.96 15.35 4.15
C GLU A 73 -15.75 13.96 4.74
N ILE A 74 -15.58 13.83 6.06
CA ILE A 74 -15.46 12.54 6.75
C ILE A 74 -16.73 11.70 6.54
N GLU A 75 -17.92 12.27 6.73
CA GLU A 75 -19.19 11.58 6.49
C GLU A 75 -19.34 11.15 5.02
N ALA A 76 -18.93 12.00 4.08
CA ALA A 76 -18.92 11.66 2.65
C ALA A 76 -17.93 10.52 2.33
N LEU A 77 -16.79 10.43 3.02
CA LEU A 77 -15.85 9.31 2.87
C LEU A 77 -16.39 8.02 3.50
N GLN A 78 -17.04 8.11 4.66
CA GLN A 78 -17.65 6.95 5.32
C GLN A 78 -18.75 6.33 4.45
N SER A 79 -19.62 7.15 3.84
CA SER A 79 -20.66 6.63 2.92
C SER A 79 -20.06 5.96 1.67
N LYS A 80 -18.98 6.51 1.10
CA LYS A 80 -18.25 5.85 0.00
C LYS A 80 -17.65 4.52 0.44
N LEU A 81 -17.08 4.48 1.65
CA LEU A 81 -16.46 3.28 2.21
C LEU A 81 -17.51 2.18 2.38
N THR A 82 -18.66 2.48 2.97
CA THR A 82 -19.74 1.50 3.15
C THR A 82 -20.25 0.94 1.83
N LEU A 83 -20.42 1.79 0.81
CA LEU A 83 -20.84 1.36 -0.52
C LEU A 83 -19.79 0.43 -1.15
N LYS A 84 -18.51 0.76 -1.02
CA LYS A 84 -17.43 -0.10 -1.52
C LYS A 84 -17.28 -1.40 -0.75
N GLU A 85 -17.51 -1.40 0.56
CA GLU A 85 -17.56 -2.62 1.35
C GLU A 85 -18.74 -3.52 0.95
N GLU A 86 -19.90 -2.96 0.64
CA GLU A 86 -21.05 -3.71 0.16
C GLU A 86 -20.82 -4.28 -1.25
N GLU A 87 -20.28 -3.49 -2.17
CA GLU A 87 -19.86 -3.98 -3.49
C GLU A 87 -18.86 -5.14 -3.36
N LEU A 88 -17.87 -5.01 -2.46
CA LEU A 88 -16.88 -6.04 -2.20
C LEU A 88 -17.52 -7.30 -1.62
N ARG A 89 -18.45 -7.18 -0.66
CA ARG A 89 -19.23 -8.31 -0.12
C ARG A 89 -20.06 -8.98 -1.20
N HIS A 90 -20.68 -8.20 -2.09
CA HIS A 90 -21.50 -8.73 -3.18
C HIS A 90 -20.65 -9.52 -4.18
N VAL A 91 -19.49 -9.01 -4.59
CA VAL A 91 -18.56 -9.72 -5.48
C VAL A 91 -18.00 -10.98 -4.81
N GLN A 92 -17.65 -10.92 -3.52
CA GLN A 92 -17.17 -12.09 -2.78
C GLN A 92 -18.23 -13.18 -2.61
N GLY A 93 -19.52 -12.83 -2.58
CA GLY A 93 -20.64 -13.77 -2.50
C GLY A 93 -21.01 -14.44 -3.82
N GLN A 94 -20.47 -14.00 -4.96
CA GLN A 94 -20.73 -14.63 -6.26
C GLN A 94 -19.93 -15.93 -6.39
N VAL A 95 -20.60 -17.07 -6.20
CA VAL A 95 -20.07 -18.38 -6.57
C VAL A 95 -20.24 -18.56 -8.08
N PHE A 96 -19.13 -18.74 -8.80
CA PHE A 96 -19.15 -19.10 -10.22
C PHE A 96 -19.78 -20.49 -10.38
N ILE A 97 -21.03 -20.53 -10.81
CA ILE A 97 -21.68 -21.76 -11.26
C ILE A 97 -21.18 -21.99 -12.68
N GLU A 98 -20.27 -22.95 -12.84
CA GLU A 98 -19.86 -23.42 -14.16
C GLU A 98 -21.09 -24.01 -14.85
N PRO A 99 -21.60 -23.41 -15.95
CA PRO A 99 -22.70 -24.01 -16.68
C PRO A 99 -22.16 -25.32 -17.26
N THR A 100 -22.55 -26.45 -16.66
CA THR A 100 -22.32 -27.77 -17.24
C THR A 100 -22.92 -27.76 -18.63
N THR A 101 -22.06 -27.61 -19.63
CA THR A 101 -22.40 -27.81 -21.03
C THR A 101 -22.76 -29.29 -21.18
N ARG A 102 -24.06 -29.59 -21.10
CA ARG A 102 -24.59 -30.87 -21.55
C ARG A 102 -24.32 -30.97 -23.06
N HIS A 103 -23.21 -31.61 -23.41
CA HIS A 103 -23.01 -32.11 -24.76
C HIS A 103 -23.93 -33.29 -24.99
N ALA A 104 -25.03 -33.05 -25.70
CA ALA A 104 -25.71 -34.06 -26.50
C ALA A 104 -26.55 -33.40 -27.60
N GLN A 105 -26.36 -33.89 -28.83
CA GLN A 105 -27.30 -33.90 -29.97
C GLN A 105 -27.30 -32.72 -30.95
N ASN A 106 -26.33 -32.78 -31.86
CA ASN A 106 -26.48 -32.84 -33.33
C ASN A 106 -27.79 -32.31 -33.95
N VAL A 107 -27.78 -31.09 -34.51
CA VAL A 107 -28.69 -30.61 -35.58
C VAL A 107 -27.92 -29.60 -36.47
N PRO A 108 -28.09 -29.61 -37.82
CA PRO A 108 -27.18 -28.93 -38.75
C PRO A 108 -27.38 -27.42 -38.85
N VAL A 109 -26.25 -26.74 -39.07
CA VAL A 109 -26.04 -25.29 -39.19
C VAL A 109 -26.74 -24.72 -40.42
N SER A 110 -27.59 -23.71 -40.21
CA SER A 110 -28.02 -22.76 -41.25
C SER A 110 -27.12 -21.53 -41.20
N ILE A 111 -26.65 -21.12 -42.37
CA ILE A 111 -25.61 -20.12 -42.63
C ILE A 111 -26.28 -18.74 -42.75
N GLU A 112 -25.76 -17.70 -42.10
CA GLU A 112 -25.62 -16.38 -42.75
C GLU A 112 -24.58 -15.47 -42.04
N PRO A 113 -23.73 -14.74 -42.80
CA PRO A 113 -22.55 -14.02 -42.29
C PRO A 113 -22.76 -12.50 -42.22
N SER A 114 -22.22 -11.81 -41.21
CA SER A 114 -22.04 -10.34 -41.28
C SER A 114 -20.95 -9.80 -40.35
N SER A 115 -19.84 -9.42 -40.96
CA SER A 115 -19.03 -8.20 -40.72
C SER A 115 -18.60 -7.81 -39.29
N SER A 116 -17.33 -8.06 -39.01
CA SER A 116 -16.43 -7.28 -38.13
C SER A 116 -16.19 -5.84 -38.67
N PRO A 117 -15.75 -4.85 -37.85
CA PRO A 117 -14.35 -4.81 -37.43
C PRO A 117 -14.10 -4.43 -35.96
N THR A 118 -13.12 -5.15 -35.43
CA THR A 118 -12.30 -4.94 -34.25
C THR A 118 -11.65 -3.55 -34.20
N PRO A 119 -11.74 -2.82 -33.07
CA PRO A 119 -10.68 -1.92 -32.64
C PRO A 119 -9.72 -2.70 -31.74
N ALA A 120 -8.49 -2.83 -32.21
CA ALA A 120 -7.38 -3.43 -31.49
C ALA A 120 -7.22 -2.76 -30.11
N SER A 121 -7.31 -3.61 -29.11
CA SER A 121 -7.01 -3.38 -27.70
C SER A 121 -5.62 -2.76 -27.53
N LEU A 122 -5.58 -1.63 -26.82
CA LEU A 122 -4.39 -1.17 -26.10
C LEU A 122 -3.87 -2.30 -25.19
N PRO A 123 -2.55 -2.41 -24.99
CA PRO A 123 -2.01 -3.37 -24.04
C PRO A 123 -2.57 -3.06 -22.63
N PRO A 124 -3.19 -4.04 -21.95
CA PRO A 124 -3.55 -3.86 -20.55
C PRO A 124 -2.25 -3.78 -19.75
N THR A 125 -2.04 -2.62 -19.14
CA THR A 125 -1.12 -2.44 -18.03
C THR A 125 -1.38 -3.56 -17.03
N LEU A 126 -0.38 -4.41 -16.82
CA LEU A 126 -0.40 -5.50 -15.87
C LEU A 126 -1.01 -5.03 -14.53
N PRO A 127 -2.15 -5.59 -14.07
CA PRO A 127 -2.47 -5.51 -12.67
C PRO A 127 -1.49 -6.45 -11.98
N VAL A 128 -0.53 -5.89 -11.25
CA VAL A 128 0.24 -6.64 -10.26
C VAL A 128 -0.74 -6.99 -9.14
N ALA A 129 -1.50 -8.06 -9.40
CA ALA A 129 -2.35 -8.72 -8.42
C ALA A 129 -1.43 -9.38 -7.39
N GLY A 130 -1.61 -8.99 -6.13
CA GLY A 130 -0.79 -9.43 -5.02
C GLY A 130 0.00 -8.27 -4.42
N GLY A 131 -0.70 -7.32 -3.82
CA GLY A 131 -0.09 -6.36 -2.92
C GLY A 131 -0.44 -6.69 -1.47
N LYS A 132 0.54 -6.78 -0.57
CA LYS A 132 0.29 -6.81 0.88
C LYS A 132 0.22 -5.39 1.41
N THR A 133 -0.75 -5.13 2.27
CA THR A 133 -0.97 -3.83 2.87
C THR A 133 -0.10 -3.68 4.11
N CYS A 134 0.58 -2.55 4.24
CA CYS A 134 1.38 -2.27 5.43
C CYS A 134 0.47 -2.10 6.66
N PRO A 135 0.65 -2.85 7.75
CA PRO A 135 -0.18 -2.70 8.95
C PRO A 135 0.08 -1.39 9.70
N SER A 136 1.21 -0.71 9.43
CA SER A 136 1.58 0.54 10.11
C SER A 136 1.13 1.80 9.39
N CYS A 137 0.90 1.77 8.08
CA CYS A 137 0.54 2.98 7.33
C CYS A 137 -0.51 2.76 6.23
N GLY A 138 -1.04 1.54 6.06
CA GLY A 138 -2.06 1.23 5.06
C GLY A 138 -1.58 1.26 3.60
N PHE A 139 -0.29 1.49 3.35
CA PHE A 139 0.25 1.54 1.98
C PHE A 139 0.25 0.16 1.33
N GLN A 140 -0.25 0.08 0.09
CA GLN A 140 -0.32 -1.16 -0.67
C GLN A 140 1.01 -1.41 -1.39
N MET A 141 1.67 -2.51 -1.03
CA MET A 141 3.03 -2.84 -1.48
C MET A 141 3.04 -4.17 -2.21
N PRO A 142 3.94 -4.41 -3.18
CA PRO A 142 4.04 -5.72 -3.83
C PRO A 142 4.30 -6.84 -2.81
N GLN A 143 3.79 -8.06 -3.06
CA GLN A 143 4.01 -9.21 -2.16
C GLN A 143 5.49 -9.44 -1.79
N THR A 144 6.40 -9.11 -2.69
CA THR A 144 7.86 -9.28 -2.53
C THR A 144 8.53 -8.22 -1.64
N ALA A 145 7.83 -7.16 -1.24
CA ALA A 145 8.42 -6.10 -0.41
C ALA A 145 8.74 -6.63 1.01
N ILE A 146 9.99 -6.60 1.45
CA ILE A 146 10.36 -6.95 2.84
C ILE A 146 10.21 -5.74 3.76
N PHE A 147 10.29 -4.52 3.23
CA PHE A 147 10.14 -3.27 3.96
C PHE A 147 9.14 -2.36 3.25
N CYS A 148 8.40 -1.59 4.04
CA CYS A 148 7.45 -0.64 3.49
C CYS A 148 8.17 0.59 2.93
N PRO A 149 8.00 0.93 1.64
CA PRO A 149 8.67 2.09 1.05
C PRO A 149 8.10 3.42 1.58
N ASN A 150 6.92 3.41 2.20
CA ASN A 150 6.28 4.61 2.74
C ASN A 150 6.63 4.85 4.21
N CYS A 151 6.58 3.82 5.06
CA CYS A 151 6.82 3.98 6.51
C CYS A 151 8.06 3.28 7.05
N GLY A 152 8.80 2.54 6.21
CA GLY A 152 10.02 1.81 6.62
C GLY A 152 9.77 0.53 7.44
N LEU A 153 8.52 0.23 7.80
CA LEU A 153 8.22 -0.98 8.58
C LEU A 153 8.58 -2.24 7.80
N ARG A 154 9.28 -3.18 8.44
CA ARG A 154 9.49 -4.52 7.89
C ARG A 154 8.16 -5.28 7.82
N VAL A 155 7.79 -5.70 6.61
CA VAL A 155 6.56 -6.41 6.27
C VAL A 155 6.95 -7.80 5.79
N GLY A 156 7.10 -8.72 6.72
CA GLY A 156 7.52 -10.10 6.47
C GLY A 156 7.03 -11.01 7.59
#